data_AF-A0A1V5VNY5-F1
#
_entry.id   AF-A0A1V5VNY5-F1
#
_cell.length_a   1.000
_cell.length_b   1.000
_cell.length_c   1.000
_cell.angle_alpha   90.00
_cell.angle_beta   90.00
_cell.angle_gamma   90.00
#
_symmetry.space_group_name_H-M   'P 1'
#
loop_
_entity.id
_entity.type
_entity.pdbx_description
1 polymer ?
#
loop_
_entity_poly.entity_id
_entity_poly.type
_entity_poly.pdbx_seq_one_letter_code
_entity_poly.pdbx_strand_id
1 'polypeptide(L)' 'MVKKTGNPKVKFLHCLPAFHNRETTVGEEIYQKYGLEAMEVTEDVFESPMSIVFDEAENRLHTIKAVMVATLGK' A
#
# COMPACT_ATOMS: atom_id res chain seq x y z
N MET A 1 0.82 -14.22 6.28
CA MET A 1 0.35 -14.51 4.91
C MET A 1 1.48 -14.53 3.89
N VAL A 2 2.32 -13.48 3.84
CA VAL A 2 3.45 -13.33 2.90
C VAL A 2 4.42 -14.53 2.87
N LYS A 3 4.74 -15.13 4.04
CA LYS A 3 5.58 -16.34 4.13
C LYS A 3 5.06 -17.55 3.33
N LYS A 4 3.74 -17.64 3.10
CA LYS A 4 3.13 -18.76 2.34
C LYS A 4 3.48 -18.74 0.86
N THR A 5 4.02 -17.64 0.34
CA THR A 5 4.47 -17.55 -1.06
C THR A 5 5.69 -18.42 -1.34
N GLY A 6 6.47 -18.81 -0.33
CA GLY A 6 7.71 -19.57 -0.50
C GLY A 6 8.82 -18.82 -1.25
N ASN A 7 8.61 -17.55 -1.59
CA ASN A 7 9.55 -16.73 -2.35
C ASN A 7 10.21 -15.69 -1.43
N PRO A 8 11.54 -15.77 -1.18
CA PRO A 8 12.24 -14.81 -0.34
C PRO A 8 12.30 -13.40 -0.93
N LYS A 9 11.99 -13.23 -2.23
CA LYS A 9 11.95 -11.94 -2.93
C LYS A 9 10.55 -11.37 -3.12
N VAL A 10 9.54 -11.95 -2.45
CA VAL A 10 8.17 -11.43 -2.52
C VAL A 10 8.13 -9.95 -2.13
N LYS A 11 7.34 -9.18 -2.89
CA LYS A 11 7.07 -7.77 -2.62
C LYS A 11 5.58 -7.57 -2.36
N PHE A 12 5.27 -6.59 -1.53
CA PHE A 12 3.91 -6.16 -1.23
C PHE A 12 3.65 -4.82 -1.92
N LEU A 13 2.50 -4.75 -2.59
CA LEU A 13 1.99 -3.60 -3.35
C LEU A 13 0.60 -3.28 -2.83
N HIS A 14 0.23 -2.00 -2.85
CA HIS A 14 -1.08 -1.51 -2.44
C HIS A 14 -1.24 -0.06 -2.88
N CYS A 15 -2.28 0.22 -3.66
CA CYS A 15 -2.68 1.59 -3.94
C CYS A 15 -3.12 2.29 -2.64
N LEU A 16 -2.46 3.39 -2.27
CA LEU A 16 -2.78 4.13 -1.04
C LEU A 16 -4.13 4.89 -1.15
N PRO A 17 -4.85 5.11 -0.03
CA PRO A 17 -4.47 4.77 1.36
C PRO A 17 -4.69 3.30 1.72
N ALA A 18 -4.06 2.85 2.82
CA ALA A 18 -4.23 1.52 3.42
C ALA A 18 -4.58 1.65 4.91
N PHE A 19 -5.41 0.74 5.44
CA PHE A 19 -5.77 0.61 6.85
C PHE A 19 -4.87 -0.43 7.52
N HIS A 20 -3.63 -0.03 7.79
CA HIS A 20 -2.57 -0.90 8.31
C HIS A 20 -2.37 -0.82 9.84
N ASN A 21 -2.93 0.21 10.48
CA ASN A 21 -2.90 0.43 11.93
C ASN A 21 -4.07 1.34 12.39
N ARG A 22 -4.01 1.78 13.66
CA ARG A 22 -5.03 2.62 14.30
C ARG A 22 -4.70 4.12 14.37
N GLU A 23 -3.61 4.57 13.76
CA GLU A 23 -3.12 5.95 13.93
C GLU A 23 -3.97 7.00 13.19
N THR A 24 -4.93 6.55 12.38
CA THR A 24 -5.92 7.40 11.72
C THR A 24 -7.24 7.38 12.48
N THR A 25 -8.05 8.44 12.35
CA THR A 25 -9.38 8.50 12.96
C THR A 25 -10.26 7.32 12.53
N VAL A 26 -10.23 6.97 11.24
CA VAL A 26 -10.98 5.84 10.69
C VAL A 26 -10.43 4.50 11.22
N GLY A 27 -9.10 4.35 11.32
CA GLY A 27 -8.48 3.15 11.88
C GLY A 27 -8.88 2.90 13.33
N GLU A 28 -8.91 3.94 14.16
CA GLU A 28 -9.37 3.83 15.55
C GLU A 28 -10.87 3.52 15.64
N GLU A 29 -11.72 4.15 14.80
CA GLU A 29 -13.15 3.83 14.73
C GLU A 29 -13.41 2.36 14.37
N ILE A 30 -12.64 1.80 13.43
CA ILE A 30 -12.69 0.39 13.05
C ILE A 30 -12.35 -0.51 14.24
N TYR A 31 -11.28 -0.17 14.98
CA TYR A 31 -10.89 -0.93 16.16
C TYR A 31 -11.98 -0.89 17.25
N GLN A 32 -12.55 0.29 17.55
CA GLN A 32 -13.62 0.40 18.54
C GLN A 32 -14.87 -0.39 18.16
N LYS A 33 -15.19 -0.46 16.86
CA LYS A 33 -16.39 -1.15 16.36
C LYS A 33 -16.22 -2.65 16.19
N TYR A 34 -15.03 -3.10 15.79
CA TYR A 34 -14.80 -4.48 15.35
C TYR A 34 -13.66 -5.19 16.08
N GLY A 35 -12.88 -4.49 16.91
CA GLY A 35 -11.70 -5.03 17.59
C GLY A 35 -10.52 -5.34 16.66
N LEU A 36 -10.51 -4.81 15.44
CA LEU A 36 -9.47 -5.04 14.44
C LEU A 36 -8.42 -3.93 14.50
N GLU A 37 -7.15 -4.29 14.73
CA GLU A 37 -6.03 -3.33 14.76
C GLU A 37 -5.58 -2.90 13.35
N ALA A 38 -5.86 -3.74 12.36
CA ALA A 38 -5.57 -3.51 10.93
C ALA A 38 -6.59 -4.29 10.08
N MET A 39 -6.85 -3.86 8.84
CA MET A 39 -7.85 -4.50 7.97
C MET A 39 -7.21 -5.38 6.88
N GLU A 40 -6.80 -4.80 5.76
CA GLU A 40 -6.35 -5.56 4.58
C GLU A 40 -4.86 -5.92 4.62
N VAL A 41 -4.06 -5.20 5.40
CA VAL A 41 -2.64 -5.44 5.59
C VAL A 41 -2.26 -5.10 7.02
N THR A 42 -1.41 -5.91 7.65
CA THR A 42 -0.89 -5.63 8.99
C THR A 42 0.29 -4.66 8.93
N GLU A 43 0.49 -3.85 9.96
CA GLU A 43 1.66 -2.97 10.14
C GLU A 43 2.99 -3.66 9.80
N ASP A 44 3.21 -4.86 10.35
CA ASP A 44 4.42 -5.67 10.14
C ASP A 44 4.72 -5.99 8.67
N VAL A 45 3.72 -5.97 7.79
CA VAL A 45 3.91 -6.16 6.34
C VAL A 45 4.05 -4.81 5.65
N PHE A 46 3.22 -3.84 6.02
CA PHE A 46 3.19 -2.50 5.42
C PHE A 46 4.51 -1.75 5.61
N GLU A 47 5.09 -1.79 6.81
CA GLU A 47 6.37 -1.13 7.16
C GLU A 47 7.60 -2.03 6.91
N SER A 48 7.41 -3.23 6.37
CA SER A 48 8.53 -4.14 6.11
C SER A 48 9.33 -3.74 4.85
N PRO A 49 10.60 -4.19 4.72
CA PRO A 49 11.38 -4.06 3.50
C PRO A 49 10.80 -4.78 2.26
N MET A 50 9.76 -5.59 2.44
CA MET A 50 9.03 -6.22 1.33
C MET A 50 8.00 -5.26 0.73
N SER A 51 7.55 -4.24 1.48
CA SER A 51 6.63 -3.22 1.02
C SER A 51 7.33 -2.26 0.07
N ILE A 52 6.73 -2.05 -1.10
CA ILE A 52 7.19 -1.07 -2.10
C ILE A 52 6.05 -0.10 -2.47
N VAL A 53 5.10 0.10 -1.55
CA VAL A 53 3.90 0.93 -1.75
C VAL A 53 4.22 2.40 -2.03
N PHE A 54 5.33 2.92 -1.49
CA PHE A 54 5.77 4.29 -1.75
C PHE A 54 6.41 4.43 -3.14
N ASP A 55 7.23 3.46 -3.58
CA ASP A 55 7.75 3.43 -4.95
C ASP A 55 6.59 3.30 -5.96
N GLU A 56 5.61 2.45 -5.67
CA GLU A 56 4.38 2.31 -6.47
C GLU A 56 3.59 3.63 -6.53
N ALA A 57 3.44 4.32 -5.39
CA ALA A 57 2.75 5.59 -5.30
C ALA A 57 3.47 6.69 -6.11
N GLU A 58 4.79 6.77 -6.05
CA GLU A 58 5.59 7.70 -6.86
C GLU A 58 5.45 7.41 -8.36
N ASN A 59 5.43 6.14 -8.74
CA ASN A 59 5.25 5.71 -10.14
C ASN A 59 3.93 6.16 -10.77
N ARG A 60 2.93 6.57 -9.97
CA ARG A 60 1.73 7.24 -10.50
C ARG A 60 2.06 8.54 -11.22
N LEU A 61 3.01 9.34 -10.72
CA LEU A 61 3.43 10.58 -11.37
C LEU A 61 4.08 10.30 -12.74
N HIS A 62 4.97 9.31 -12.79
CA HIS A 62 5.69 8.96 -14.00
C HIS A 62 4.77 8.41 -15.09
N THR A 63 3.85 7.52 -14.70
CA THR A 63 2.89 6.91 -15.64
C THR A 63 1.89 7.93 -16.17
N ILE A 64 1.34 8.82 -15.32
CA ILE A 64 0.47 9.92 -15.77
C ILE A 64 1.23 10.86 -16.72
N LYS A 65 2.49 11.21 -16.40
CA LYS A 65 3.33 12.02 -17.29
C LYS A 65 3.52 11.36 -18.65
N ALA A 66 3.79 10.05 -18.69
CA ALA A 66 3.94 9.31 -19.94
C ALA A 66 2.65 9.36 -20.79
N VAL A 67 1.48 9.20 -20.16
CA VAL A 67 0.18 9.35 -20.85
C VAL A 67 0.02 10.75 -21.43
N MET A 68 0.35 11.80 -20.67
CA MET A 68 0.28 13.18 -21.15
C MET A 68 1.23 13.42 -22.33
N VAL A 69 2.48 12.94 -22.26
CA VAL A 69 3.45 13.07 -23.36
C VAL A 69 2.96 12.31 -24.60
N ALA A 70 2.45 11.09 -24.44
CA ALA A 70 1.98 10.30 -25.58
C ALA A 70 0.74 10.88 -26.28
N THR A 71 -0.09 11.62 -25.55
CA THR A 71 -1.38 12.14 -26.07
C THR A 71 -1.36 13.62 -26.41
N LEU A 72 -0.50 14.40 -25.75
CA LEU A 72 -0.43 15.87 -25.90
C LEU A 72 1.00 16.37 -26.20
N GLY A 73 2.02 15.53 -26.06
CA GLY A 73 3.39 15.86 -26.43
C GLY A 73 3.54 15.87 -27.95
N LYS A 74 4.17 16.93 -28.46
CA LYS A 74 4.55 17.05 -29.87
C LYS A 74 5.87 16.34 -30.14
#